data_AF-A0A251X6B6-F1
#
_entry.id   AF-A0A251X6B6-F1
#
_cell.length_a   1.000
_cell.length_b   1.000
_cell.length_c   1.000
_cell.angle_alpha   90.00
_cell.angle_beta   90.00
_cell.angle_gamma   90.00
#
_symmetry.space_group_name_H-M   'P 1'
#
loop_
_entity.id
_entity.type
_entity.pdbx_description
1 polymer ?
#
loop_
_entity_poly.entity_id
_entity_poly.type
_entity_poly.pdbx_seq_one_letter_code
_entity_poly.pdbx_strand_id
1 'polypeptide(L)'
;MTSSDEIQITQDKKPPSKASWLIVAVIIFVLGAGVCGTGSAIMVLFAAALTLPAVLSKWRIESGLGVILLSLCLAVGWSIYSKHGFGGEYWNYLQRGKVQAALSLLEQLKSPIEQFYATQHTCPTPAQIGAVTSNKYVTNILLNNSNGEKCIYTAVLDRKSGFPANTTLGLAYLIQSNRWSCYNKDAETTQMAPIYLPSKCKE
;
A
#
# COMPACT_ATOMS: atom_id res chain seq x y z
N MET A 1 4.93 -75.82 38.71
CA MET A 1 5.89 -74.72 38.93
C MET A 1 7.00 -74.89 37.91
N THR A 2 6.91 -74.16 36.80
CA THR A 2 7.93 -74.14 35.74
C THR A 2 8.19 -72.67 35.42
N SER A 3 9.32 -72.18 35.92
CA SER A 3 9.83 -70.83 35.68
C SER A 3 10.40 -70.79 34.26
N SER A 4 9.88 -69.89 33.41
CA SER A 4 10.45 -69.61 32.09
C SER A 4 11.33 -68.37 32.21
N ASP A 5 12.63 -68.54 31.97
CA ASP A 5 13.60 -67.46 31.90
C ASP A 5 13.42 -66.67 30.59
N GLU A 6 13.09 -65.39 30.73
CA GLU A 6 12.96 -64.44 29.63
C GLU A 6 14.32 -63.79 29.36
N ILE A 7 14.95 -64.13 28.22
CA ILE A 7 16.22 -63.55 27.79
C ILE A 7 15.96 -62.14 27.22
N GLN A 8 16.27 -61.11 28.00
CA GLN A 8 16.29 -59.73 27.50
C GLN A 8 17.57 -59.46 26.69
N ILE A 9 17.40 -59.27 25.37
CA ILE A 9 18.44 -58.77 24.48
C ILE A 9 18.43 -57.23 24.53
N THR A 10 19.35 -56.64 25.27
CA THR A 10 19.61 -55.20 25.27
C THR A 10 20.35 -54.81 23.99
N GLN A 11 19.64 -54.24 23.02
CA GLN A 11 20.27 -53.62 21.86
C GLN A 11 20.87 -52.27 22.23
N ASP A 12 22.19 -52.18 22.15
CA ASP A 12 22.97 -50.96 22.32
C ASP A 12 22.69 -50.01 21.14
N LYS A 13 21.78 -49.04 21.35
CA LYS A 13 21.42 -48.05 20.33
C LYS A 13 22.56 -47.04 20.17
N LYS A 14 23.42 -47.30 19.19
CA LYS A 14 24.44 -46.35 18.74
C LYS A 14 23.78 -44.99 18.44
N PRO A 15 24.24 -43.89 19.06
CA PRO A 15 23.62 -42.58 18.88
C PRO A 15 23.68 -42.19 17.39
N PRO A 16 22.58 -41.66 16.82
CA PRO A 16 22.52 -41.29 15.42
C PRO A 16 23.63 -40.29 15.10
N SER A 17 24.34 -40.55 14.00
CA SER A 17 25.45 -39.71 13.58
C SER A 17 24.97 -38.28 13.33
N LYS A 18 25.83 -37.29 13.61
CA LYS A 18 25.52 -35.86 13.42
C LYS A 18 25.03 -35.54 11.99
N ALA A 19 25.48 -36.31 11.00
CA ALA A 19 25.04 -36.20 9.62
C ALA A 19 23.55 -36.53 9.45
N SER A 20 23.02 -37.49 10.21
CA SER A 20 21.61 -37.91 10.13
C SER A 20 20.65 -36.81 10.62
N TRP A 21 21.05 -36.05 11.65
CA TRP A 21 20.26 -34.92 12.16
C TRP A 21 20.23 -33.74 11.17
N LEU A 22 21.33 -33.49 10.47
CA LEU A 22 21.42 -32.45 9.45
C LEU A 22 20.47 -32.74 8.27
N ILE A 23 20.43 -34.00 7.81
CA ILE A 23 19.53 -34.42 6.73
C ILE A 23 18.07 -34.24 7.13
N VAL A 24 17.69 -34.62 8.36
CA VAL A 24 16.33 -34.45 8.87
C VAL A 24 15.96 -32.96 8.95
N ALA A 25 16.86 -32.10 9.43
CA ALA A 25 16.61 -30.65 9.49
C ALA A 25 16.41 -30.04 8.09
N VAL A 26 17.20 -30.46 7.10
CA VAL A 26 17.07 -30.00 5.71
C VAL A 26 15.75 -30.48 5.10
N ILE A 27 15.35 -31.73 5.32
CA ILE A 27 14.08 -32.27 4.81
C ILE A 27 12.89 -31.50 5.41
N ILE A 28 12.90 -31.24 6.72
CA ILE A 28 11.83 -30.47 7.38
C ILE A 28 11.78 -29.04 6.82
N PHE A 29 12.93 -28.41 6.57
CA PHE A 29 12.98 -27.06 5.99
C PHE A 29 12.44 -27.03 4.55
N VAL A 30 12.84 -27.99 3.71
CA VAL A 30 12.39 -28.08 2.31
C VAL A 30 10.90 -28.41 2.21
N LEU A 31 10.41 -29.35 3.02
CA LEU A 31 9.00 -29.70 3.05
C LEU A 31 8.14 -28.58 3.65
N GLY A 32 8.63 -27.88 4.68
CA GLY A 32 7.94 -26.72 5.28
C GLY A 32 7.79 -25.54 4.30
N ALA A 33 8.80 -25.31 3.45
CA ALA A 33 8.76 -24.27 2.43
C ALA A 33 7.77 -24.58 1.29
N GLY A 34 7.52 -25.86 1.00
CA GLY A 34 6.60 -26.28 -0.07
C GLY A 34 5.11 -26.27 0.33
N VAL A 35 4.80 -26.44 1.62
CA VAL A 35 3.41 -26.63 2.09
C VAL A 35 2.75 -25.35 2.58
N CYS A 36 3.53 -24.34 3.00
CA CYS A 36 2.97 -23.08 3.53
C CYS A 36 3.00 -21.96 2.50
N GLY A 37 1.98 -21.90 1.65
CA GLY A 37 1.67 -20.72 0.85
C GLY A 37 1.52 -19.48 1.74
N THR A 38 2.43 -18.51 1.57
CA THR A 38 2.32 -17.10 1.99
C THR A 38 2.12 -16.74 3.47
N GLY A 39 2.06 -17.68 4.42
CA GLY A 39 1.73 -17.40 5.83
C GLY A 39 2.88 -17.39 6.86
N SER A 40 4.15 -17.37 6.48
CA SER A 40 5.23 -17.93 7.32
C SER A 40 6.45 -17.03 7.59
N ALA A 41 6.29 -15.71 7.74
CA ALA A 41 7.40 -14.90 8.29
C ALA A 41 7.66 -15.23 9.79
N ILE A 42 6.61 -15.59 10.53
CA ILE A 42 6.66 -15.86 11.97
C ILE A 42 7.30 -17.22 12.28
N MET A 43 7.02 -18.26 11.48
CA MET A 43 7.61 -19.59 11.67
C MET A 43 9.13 -19.62 11.43
N VAL A 44 9.64 -18.80 10.50
CA VAL A 44 11.09 -18.71 10.24
C VAL A 44 11.82 -18.03 11.41
N LEU A 45 11.20 -17.01 12.02
CA LEU A 45 11.72 -16.36 13.23
C LEU A 45 11.69 -17.30 14.45
N PHE A 46 10.64 -18.11 14.61
CA PHE A 46 10.57 -19.11 15.69
C PHE A 46 11.58 -20.25 15.51
N ALA A 47 11.80 -20.72 14.28
CA ALA A 47 12.82 -21.73 13.99
C ALA A 47 14.24 -21.18 14.25
N ALA A 48 14.52 -19.93 13.87
CA ALA A 48 15.78 -19.27 14.18
C ALA A 48 15.97 -19.09 15.70
N ALA A 49 14.96 -18.60 16.42
CA ALA A 49 15.01 -18.37 17.87
C ALA A 49 15.23 -19.65 18.69
N LEU A 50 14.70 -20.79 18.23
CA LEU A 50 14.90 -22.08 18.89
C LEU A 50 16.32 -22.67 18.68
N THR A 51 17.09 -22.18 17.70
CA THR A 51 18.48 -22.61 17.46
C THR A 51 19.52 -21.72 18.17
N LEU A 52 19.14 -20.52 18.62
CA LEU A 52 20.03 -19.57 19.29
C LEU A 52 20.68 -20.06 20.61
N PRO A 53 20.02 -20.86 21.48
CA PRO A 53 20.64 -21.28 22.74
C PRO A 53 21.74 -22.34 22.58
N ALA A 54 21.72 -23.13 21.49
CA ALA A 54 22.67 -24.23 21.30
C ALA A 54 24.03 -23.79 20.74
N VAL A 55 24.10 -22.58 20.15
CA VAL A 55 25.30 -22.09 19.43
C VAL A 55 26.17 -21.18 20.30
N LEU A 56 25.68 -20.72 21.45
CA LEU A 56 26.41 -19.77 22.29
C LEU A 56 27.52 -20.37 23.17
N SER A 57 27.66 -21.71 23.27
CA SER A 57 28.61 -22.31 24.23
C SER A 57 29.95 -22.79 23.66
N LYS A 58 30.23 -22.69 22.34
CA LYS A 58 31.54 -23.07 21.79
C LYS A 58 31.95 -22.28 20.53
N TRP A 59 32.26 -21.01 20.74
CA TRP A 59 32.72 -20.06 19.74
C TRP A 59 34.20 -20.29 19.32
N ARG A 60 34.45 -20.50 18.02
CA ARG A 60 35.33 -19.60 17.20
C ARG A 60 35.64 -20.07 15.77
N ILE A 61 35.40 -21.33 15.39
CA ILE A 61 35.84 -21.84 14.06
C ILE A 61 34.69 -22.18 13.11
N GLU A 62 33.45 -22.31 13.60
CA GLU A 62 32.26 -22.59 12.77
C GLU A 62 31.43 -21.33 12.42
N SER A 63 32.06 -20.15 12.54
CA SER A 63 31.43 -18.83 12.32
C SER A 63 31.11 -18.51 10.86
N GLY A 64 31.73 -19.18 9.89
CA GLY A 64 31.48 -18.92 8.46
C GLY A 64 30.10 -19.34 7.99
N LEU A 65 29.61 -20.50 8.45
CA LEU A 65 28.36 -21.08 7.95
C LEU A 65 27.13 -20.33 8.47
N GLY A 66 27.18 -19.85 9.72
CA GLY A 66 26.11 -19.05 10.31
C GLY A 66 25.93 -17.69 9.63
N VAL A 67 27.05 -17.03 9.25
CA VAL A 67 26.99 -15.76 8.52
C VAL A 67 26.43 -15.94 7.11
N ILE A 68 26.84 -17.01 6.41
CA ILE A 68 26.31 -17.34 5.08
C ILE A 68 24.81 -17.63 5.14
N LEU A 69 24.36 -18.40 6.13
CA LEU A 69 22.94 -18.71 6.31
C LEU A 69 22.11 -17.44 6.60
N LEU A 70 22.62 -16.55 7.46
CA LEU A 70 21.98 -15.26 7.74
C LEU A 70 21.91 -14.39 6.47
N SER A 71 22.98 -14.32 5.67
CA SER A 71 22.97 -13.53 4.44
C SER A 71 21.98 -14.09 3.42
N LEU A 72 21.86 -15.42 3.32
CA LEU A 72 20.85 -16.09 2.48
C LEU A 72 19.44 -15.77 2.96
N CYS A 73 19.17 -15.85 4.26
CA CYS A 73 17.86 -15.49 4.83
C CYS A 73 17.50 -14.03 4.54
N LEU A 74 18.45 -13.11 4.68
CA LEU A 74 18.23 -11.68 4.38
C LEU A 74 18.02 -11.45 2.88
N ALA A 75 18.78 -12.11 2.00
CA ALA A 75 18.63 -11.97 0.55
C ALA A 75 17.29 -12.52 0.04
N VAL A 76 16.85 -13.67 0.56
CA VAL A 76 15.55 -14.27 0.23
C VAL A 76 14.42 -13.41 0.80
N GLY A 77 14.53 -12.98 2.06
CA GLY A 77 13.56 -12.09 2.71
C GLY A 77 13.39 -10.77 1.94
N TRP A 78 14.49 -10.16 1.51
CA TRP A 78 14.48 -8.94 0.70
C TRP A 78 13.84 -9.14 -0.68
N SER A 79 14.13 -10.26 -1.33
CA SER A 79 13.57 -10.58 -2.65
C SER A 79 12.05 -10.81 -2.61
N ILE A 80 11.55 -11.39 -1.53
CA ILE A 80 10.11 -11.58 -1.32
C ILE A 80 9.45 -10.25 -0.93
N TYR A 81 10.05 -9.50 -0.02
CA TYR A 81 9.54 -8.21 0.44
C TYR A 81 9.45 -7.18 -0.69
N SER A 82 10.44 -7.14 -1.58
CA SER A 82 10.45 -6.24 -2.74
C SER A 82 9.42 -6.62 -3.81
N LYS A 83 9.11 -7.91 -3.98
CA LYS A 83 8.12 -8.37 -4.97
C LYS A 83 6.67 -8.18 -4.52
N HIS A 84 6.39 -8.23 -3.22
CA HIS A 84 5.02 -8.15 -2.70
C HIS A 84 4.47 -6.74 -2.53
N GLY A 85 5.18 -5.70 -2.99
CA GLY A 85 4.57 -4.40 -3.28
C GLY A 85 3.77 -3.78 -2.13
N PHE A 86 4.11 -4.08 -0.87
CA PHE A 86 3.34 -3.66 0.32
C PHE A 86 3.28 -2.12 0.47
N GLY A 87 4.10 -1.39 -0.29
CA GLY A 87 4.01 0.06 -0.39
C GLY A 87 2.84 0.55 -1.26
N GLY A 88 2.43 -0.20 -2.28
CA GLY A 88 1.49 0.27 -3.29
C GLY A 88 0.13 0.65 -2.71
N GLU A 89 -0.48 -0.22 -1.90
CA GLU A 89 -1.81 0.04 -1.33
C GLU A 89 -1.80 1.20 -0.33
N TYR A 90 -0.79 1.27 0.53
CA TYR A 90 -0.62 2.38 1.47
C TYR A 90 -0.45 3.72 0.74
N TRP A 91 0.41 3.77 -0.28
CA TRP A 91 0.58 4.97 -1.10
C TRP A 91 -0.71 5.34 -1.84
N ASN A 92 -1.43 4.36 -2.37
CA ASN A 92 -2.71 4.59 -3.03
C ASN A 92 -3.76 5.16 -2.06
N TYR A 93 -3.81 4.65 -0.83
CA TYR A 93 -4.67 5.17 0.23
C TYR A 93 -4.32 6.62 0.58
N LEU A 94 -3.04 6.93 0.76
CA LEU A 94 -2.59 8.30 1.02
C LEU A 94 -2.95 9.24 -0.14
N GLN A 95 -2.76 8.82 -1.38
CA GLN A 95 -3.12 9.64 -2.55
C GLN A 95 -4.62 9.90 -2.62
N ARG A 96 -5.47 8.89 -2.37
CA ARG A 96 -6.92 9.07 -2.26
C ARG A 96 -7.29 10.11 -1.20
N GLY A 97 -6.62 10.10 -0.04
CA GLY A 97 -6.84 11.09 1.01
C GLY A 97 -6.53 12.53 0.56
N LYS A 98 -5.44 12.73 -0.19
CA LYS A 98 -5.08 14.04 -0.75
C LYS A 98 -6.10 14.51 -1.80
N VAL A 99 -6.54 13.61 -2.67
CA VAL A 99 -7.58 13.90 -3.68
C VAL A 99 -8.90 14.27 -3.00
N GLN A 100 -9.30 13.55 -1.95
CA GLN A 100 -10.50 13.86 -1.18
C GLN A 100 -10.42 15.24 -0.51
N ALA A 101 -9.24 15.63 -0.01
CA ALA A 101 -9.03 16.96 0.56
C ALA A 101 -9.12 18.08 -0.50
N ALA A 102 -8.63 17.84 -1.71
CA ALA A 102 -8.80 18.75 -2.83
C ALA A 102 -10.27 18.85 -3.28
N LEU A 103 -10.97 17.72 -3.35
CA LEU A 103 -12.39 17.67 -3.67
C LEU A 103 -13.23 18.42 -2.63
N SER A 104 -12.94 18.23 -1.34
CA SER A 104 -13.61 18.95 -0.24
C SER A 104 -13.51 20.46 -0.39
N LEU A 105 -12.38 20.98 -0.89
CA LEU A 105 -12.22 22.41 -1.19
C LEU A 105 -13.10 22.86 -2.37
N LEU A 106 -13.18 22.08 -3.45
CA LEU A 106 -14.11 22.34 -4.56
C LEU A 106 -15.58 22.29 -4.12
N GLU A 107 -15.93 21.36 -3.23
CA GLU A 107 -17.31 21.21 -2.76
C GLU A 107 -17.80 22.40 -1.92
N GLN A 108 -16.89 23.13 -1.25
CA GLN A 108 -17.23 24.36 -0.54
C GLN A 108 -17.72 25.47 -1.47
N LEU A 109 -17.37 25.42 -2.76
CA LEU A 109 -17.81 26.39 -3.75
C LEU A 109 -19.28 26.21 -4.17
N LYS A 110 -19.88 25.03 -3.92
CA LYS A 110 -21.20 24.69 -4.47
C LYS A 110 -22.28 25.70 -4.10
N SER A 111 -22.45 25.93 -2.80
CA SER A 111 -23.46 26.86 -2.26
C SER A 111 -23.29 28.31 -2.76
N PRO A 112 -22.11 28.97 -2.64
CA PRO A 112 -21.96 30.34 -3.11
C PRO A 112 -22.10 30.47 -4.64
N ILE A 113 -21.70 29.46 -5.42
CA ILE A 113 -21.91 29.45 -6.87
C ILE A 113 -23.39 29.37 -7.21
N GLU A 114 -24.14 28.47 -6.58
CA GLU A 114 -25.59 28.34 -6.78
C GLU A 114 -26.32 29.64 -6.43
N GLN A 115 -25.97 30.28 -5.30
CA GLN A 115 -26.55 31.55 -4.88
C GLN A 115 -26.22 32.70 -5.85
N PHE A 116 -24.97 32.78 -6.30
CA PHE A 116 -24.56 33.80 -7.26
C PHE A 116 -25.23 33.59 -8.61
N TYR A 117 -25.30 32.35 -9.10
CA TYR A 117 -25.95 32.03 -10.36
C TYR A 117 -27.45 32.31 -10.32
N ALA A 118 -28.11 32.03 -9.19
CA ALA A 118 -29.54 32.32 -9.01
C ALA A 118 -29.87 33.82 -9.09
N THR A 119 -28.91 34.70 -8.80
CA THR A 119 -29.10 36.16 -8.81
C THR A 119 -28.57 36.83 -10.07
N GLN A 120 -27.42 36.40 -10.57
CA GLN A 120 -26.71 37.05 -11.68
C GLN A 120 -26.81 36.28 -13.01
N HIS A 121 -27.35 35.06 -13.01
CA HIS A 121 -27.43 34.17 -14.17
C HIS A 121 -26.09 33.99 -14.92
N THR A 122 -24.98 34.11 -14.19
CA THR A 122 -23.61 33.99 -14.72
C THR A 122 -22.76 33.19 -13.75
N CYS A 123 -21.80 32.42 -14.27
CA CYS A 123 -20.87 31.64 -13.46
C CYS A 123 -19.83 32.58 -12.81
N PRO A 124 -19.77 32.68 -11.48
CA PRO A 124 -18.77 33.52 -10.83
C PRO A 124 -17.38 32.87 -10.90
N THR A 125 -16.35 33.70 -10.95
CA THR A 125 -14.98 33.29 -10.60
C THR A 125 -14.86 33.10 -9.08
N PRO A 126 -13.97 32.22 -8.59
CA PRO A 126 -13.78 32.04 -7.14
C PRO A 126 -13.44 33.34 -6.38
N ALA A 127 -12.74 34.29 -7.03
CA ALA A 127 -12.43 35.60 -6.44
C ALA A 127 -13.68 36.47 -6.23
N GLN A 128 -14.65 36.43 -7.14
CA GLN A 128 -15.90 37.20 -7.03
C GLN A 128 -16.78 36.77 -5.86
N ILE A 129 -16.71 35.49 -5.49
CA ILE A 129 -17.45 34.93 -4.35
C ILE A 129 -16.60 34.88 -3.07
N GLY A 130 -15.40 35.47 -3.07
CA GLY A 130 -14.51 35.49 -1.91
C GLY A 130 -14.12 34.10 -1.39
N ALA A 131 -14.10 33.10 -2.28
CA ALA A 131 -13.86 31.72 -1.87
C ALA A 131 -12.37 31.42 -1.64
N VAL A 132 -12.09 30.47 -0.76
CA VAL A 132 -10.74 29.94 -0.54
C VAL A 132 -10.36 29.05 -1.73
N THR A 133 -9.29 29.39 -2.44
CA THR A 133 -8.88 28.69 -3.66
C THR A 133 -7.65 27.80 -3.51
N SER A 134 -7.01 27.77 -2.34
CA SER A 134 -5.78 27.02 -2.13
C SER A 134 -5.72 26.35 -0.76
N ASN A 135 -4.98 25.25 -0.69
CA ASN A 135 -4.64 24.55 0.55
C ASN A 135 -3.32 23.77 0.37
N LYS A 136 -2.98 22.88 1.31
CA LYS A 136 -1.76 22.06 1.25
C LYS A 136 -1.64 21.21 -0.04
N TYR A 137 -2.75 20.81 -0.64
CA TYR A 137 -2.80 19.90 -1.78
C TYR A 137 -3.26 20.58 -3.09
N VAL A 138 -3.82 21.77 -2.99
CA VAL A 138 -4.38 22.55 -4.11
C VAL A 138 -3.66 23.89 -4.18
N THR A 139 -3.04 24.17 -5.32
CA THR A 139 -2.35 25.44 -5.56
C THR A 139 -3.33 26.57 -5.85
N ASN A 140 -4.36 26.30 -6.67
CA ASN A 140 -5.39 27.28 -7.02
C ASN A 140 -6.66 26.59 -7.54
N ILE A 141 -7.78 27.30 -7.54
CA ILE A 141 -9.02 26.91 -8.22
C ILE A 141 -9.37 27.96 -9.26
N LEU A 142 -9.68 27.51 -10.48
CA LEU A 142 -9.96 28.35 -11.63
C LEU A 142 -11.32 28.00 -12.22
N LEU A 143 -12.04 29.00 -12.75
CA LEU A 143 -13.17 28.77 -13.65
C LEU A 143 -12.58 28.51 -15.04
N ASN A 144 -12.59 27.25 -15.51
CA ASN A 144 -11.93 26.87 -16.76
C ASN A 144 -12.84 27.06 -17.98
N ASN A 145 -14.12 26.77 -17.83
CA ASN A 145 -15.10 26.94 -18.92
C ASN A 145 -16.47 27.33 -18.35
N SER A 146 -17.16 28.20 -19.07
CA SER A 146 -18.54 28.60 -18.81
C SER A 146 -19.22 28.75 -20.17
N ASN A 147 -20.15 27.84 -20.50
CA ASN A 147 -20.82 27.83 -21.80
C ASN A 147 -22.35 28.00 -21.69
N GLY A 148 -22.85 28.66 -20.64
CA GLY A 148 -24.29 28.85 -20.39
C GLY A 148 -25.06 27.58 -20.00
N GLU A 149 -24.52 26.40 -20.32
CA GLU A 149 -25.06 25.09 -19.91
C GLU A 149 -24.39 24.56 -18.65
N LYS A 150 -23.10 24.85 -18.46
CA LYS A 150 -22.33 24.44 -17.29
C LYS A 150 -21.26 25.44 -16.87
N CYS A 151 -20.97 25.47 -15.57
CA CYS A 151 -19.83 26.16 -14.97
C CYS A 151 -18.79 25.13 -14.53
N ILE A 152 -17.56 25.20 -15.05
CA ILE A 152 -16.49 24.20 -14.83
C ILE A 152 -15.41 24.80 -13.92
N TYR A 153 -15.30 24.27 -12.69
CA TYR A 153 -14.33 24.71 -11.68
C TYR A 153 -13.23 23.68 -11.48
N THR A 154 -12.00 24.04 -11.81
CA THR A 154 -10.86 23.14 -11.82
C THR A 154 -9.86 23.51 -10.71
N ALA A 155 -9.59 22.57 -9.81
CA ALA A 155 -8.53 22.64 -8.83
C ALA A 155 -7.21 22.13 -9.43
N VAL A 156 -6.16 22.95 -9.34
CA VAL A 156 -4.79 22.60 -9.73
C VAL A 156 -4.08 21.99 -8.54
N LEU A 157 -3.63 20.74 -8.65
CA LEU A 157 -3.01 20.03 -7.54
C LEU A 157 -1.52 20.35 -7.41
N ASP A 158 -1.05 20.46 -6.17
CA ASP A 158 0.33 20.84 -5.88
C ASP A 158 1.30 19.67 -6.13
N ARG A 159 2.29 19.90 -7.00
CA ARG A 159 3.38 18.95 -7.27
C ARG A 159 4.17 18.58 -6.01
N LYS A 160 4.36 19.52 -5.07
CA LYS A 160 5.08 19.23 -3.80
C LYS A 160 4.35 18.20 -2.94
N SER A 161 3.04 18.05 -3.15
CA SER A 161 2.22 17.04 -2.51
C SER A 161 2.30 15.66 -3.16
N GLY A 162 3.17 15.47 -4.16
CA GLY A 162 3.41 14.18 -4.79
C GLY A 162 2.45 13.87 -5.94
N PHE A 163 1.82 14.90 -6.53
CA PHE A 163 1.07 14.79 -7.77
C PHE A 163 1.98 15.08 -8.98
N PRO A 164 1.70 14.48 -10.16
CA PRO A 164 2.33 14.88 -11.41
C PRO A 164 2.08 16.37 -11.73
N ALA A 165 2.93 16.97 -12.56
CA ALA A 165 2.70 18.33 -13.05
C ALA A 165 1.38 18.39 -13.84
N ASN A 166 0.70 19.54 -13.75
CA ASN A 166 -0.57 19.80 -14.44
C ASN A 166 -1.68 18.78 -14.12
N THR A 167 -1.63 18.17 -12.93
CA THR A 167 -2.72 17.31 -12.47
C THR A 167 -3.84 18.19 -11.97
N THR A 168 -5.05 17.96 -12.47
CA THR A 168 -6.23 18.74 -12.12
C THR A 168 -7.37 17.83 -11.70
N LEU A 169 -8.22 18.34 -10.81
CA LEU A 169 -9.51 17.76 -10.47
C LEU A 169 -10.56 18.84 -10.65
N GLY A 170 -11.75 18.53 -11.14
CA GLY A 170 -12.75 19.56 -11.24
C GLY A 170 -14.18 19.14 -11.03
N LEU A 171 -15.02 20.17 -10.93
CA LEU A 171 -16.41 20.08 -10.55
C LEU A 171 -17.24 20.98 -11.47
N ALA A 172 -18.21 20.40 -12.16
CA ALA A 172 -19.08 21.07 -13.12
C ALA A 172 -20.47 21.26 -12.52
N TYR A 173 -20.93 22.50 -12.49
CA TYR A 173 -22.32 22.82 -12.19
C TYR A 173 -23.14 22.76 -13.49
N LEU A 174 -24.06 21.81 -13.59
CA LEU A 174 -24.95 21.63 -14.74
C LEU A 174 -26.21 22.49 -14.54
N ILE A 175 -26.23 23.66 -15.16
CA ILE A 175 -27.22 24.73 -14.94
C ILE A 175 -28.64 24.24 -15.17
N GLN A 176 -28.89 23.48 -16.24
CA GLN A 176 -30.25 23.01 -16.58
C GLN A 176 -30.84 22.04 -15.53
N SER A 177 -29.99 21.27 -14.87
CA SER A 177 -30.42 20.23 -13.93
C SER A 177 -30.20 20.61 -12.46
N ASN A 178 -29.53 21.72 -12.19
CA ASN A 178 -29.04 22.11 -10.87
C ASN A 178 -28.29 20.96 -10.17
N ARG A 179 -27.45 20.24 -10.93
CA ARG A 179 -26.64 19.12 -10.41
C ARG A 179 -25.17 19.40 -10.57
N TRP A 180 -24.39 18.78 -9.70
CA TRP A 180 -22.94 18.79 -9.78
C TRP A 180 -22.42 17.49 -10.34
N SER A 181 -21.48 17.57 -11.27
CA SER A 181 -20.72 16.44 -11.79
C SER A 181 -19.25 16.66 -11.51
N CYS A 182 -18.57 15.63 -11.00
CA CYS A 182 -17.12 15.68 -10.87
C CYS A 182 -16.48 15.23 -12.20
N TYR A 183 -15.34 15.80 -12.56
CA TYR A 183 -14.61 15.41 -13.77
C TYR A 183 -13.11 15.35 -13.52
N ASN A 184 -12.46 14.40 -14.19
CA ASN A 184 -11.02 14.16 -14.14
C ASN A 184 -10.34 14.37 -15.51
N LYS A 185 -10.99 15.11 -16.41
CA LYS A 185 -10.48 15.30 -17.78
C LYS A 185 -10.67 16.73 -18.24
N ASP A 186 -9.58 17.48 -18.29
CA ASP A 186 -9.43 18.61 -19.21
C ASP A 186 -8.48 18.17 -20.33
N ALA A 187 -8.71 18.64 -21.56
CA ALA A 187 -8.00 18.15 -22.75
C ALA A 187 -6.47 18.38 -22.71
N GLU A 188 -6.01 19.29 -21.85
CA GLU A 188 -4.60 19.70 -21.71
C GLU A 188 -3.93 19.23 -20.40
N THR A 189 -4.65 18.49 -19.55
CA THR A 189 -4.17 18.15 -18.19
C THR A 189 -3.81 16.68 -18.05
N THR A 190 -2.91 16.40 -17.11
CA THR A 190 -2.51 15.03 -16.80
C THR A 190 -3.67 14.32 -16.11
N GLN A 191 -4.28 13.35 -16.79
CA GLN A 191 -5.39 12.57 -16.25
C GLN A 191 -4.93 11.77 -15.02
N MET A 192 -5.64 11.92 -13.90
CA MET A 192 -5.32 11.16 -12.70
C MET A 192 -5.76 9.71 -12.85
N ALA A 193 -4.97 8.77 -12.32
CA ALA A 193 -5.34 7.36 -12.36
C ALA A 193 -6.67 7.12 -11.61
N PRO A 194 -7.64 6.37 -12.18
CA PRO A 194 -8.95 6.13 -11.58
C PRO A 194 -8.92 5.49 -10.19
N ILE A 195 -7.81 4.82 -9.85
CA ILE A 195 -7.59 4.23 -8.53
C ILE A 195 -7.51 5.27 -7.41
N TYR A 196 -7.16 6.53 -7.70
CA TYR A 196 -7.03 7.60 -6.71
C TYR A 196 -8.32 8.40 -6.52
N LEU A 197 -9.29 8.24 -7.42
CA LEU A 197 -10.51 9.05 -7.45
C LEU A 197 -11.64 8.41 -6.62
N PRO A 198 -12.44 9.22 -5.91
CA PRO A 198 -13.72 8.80 -5.39
C PRO A 198 -14.62 8.28 -6.51
N SER A 199 -15.54 7.36 -6.20
CA SER A 199 -16.47 6.79 -7.19
C SER A 199 -17.24 7.84 -8.00
N LYS A 200 -17.63 8.94 -7.36
CA LYS A 200 -18.35 10.07 -7.97
C LYS A 200 -17.53 10.86 -9.00
N CYS A 201 -16.21 10.67 -9.05
CA CYS A 201 -15.26 11.40 -9.88
C CYS A 201 -14.56 10.50 -10.91
N LYS A 202 -15.04 9.27 -11.10
CA LYS A 202 -14.46 8.31 -12.05
C LYS A 202 -15.02 8.44 -13.47
N GLU A 203 -16.09 9.22 -13.63
CA GLU A 203 -16.75 9.49 -14.91
C GLU A 203 -16.01 10.55 -15.74
#